data_AF-A0A9E3PKC8-F1
#
_entry.id   AF-A0A9E3PKC8-F1
#
_cell.length_a   1.000
_cell.length_b   1.000
_cell.length_c   1.000
_cell.angle_alpha   90.00
_cell.angle_beta   90.00
_cell.angle_gamma   90.00
#
_symmetry.space_group_name_H-M   'P 1'
#
loop_
_entity.id
_entity.type
_entity.pdbx_description
1 polymer ?
#
loop_
_entity_poly.entity_id
_entity_poly.type
_entity_poly.pdbx_seq_one_letter_code
_entity_poly.pdbx_strand_id
1 'polypeptide(L)'
;MALDLLSRHRKSADDDFDERVWNAFVEDLALVLTALQNKSASFDEARDALIEVTLFRVNELVLPAYERARAYQEGGFLTAPIADNSEVAFATGGSALQIHPESRDLFRPSPFVALTRASTYTDIAIARADGYDAETGGLALTILAVSGDPGPHADVIVSAVAGSVQAQQIFLTETQSARDKAADWAEKAVDQAVEAGKFSAKHHATKASASASAAASSASTATTRASEATTAATSAGADRDKAQKWADEAENVEVEAGKHSARHWAMKAAASATDAATFDPSSYYTKVQVYAKTETYTRAEIEAAIAGAIANLVDSAPGTLDTINELAAALGNDANFSATVMAQLAGKANASHTHGVADLSDASANGRSLISAANYAAMLNQLGLSNAAKLNAAQTWTAAQQFGQIRTGFTAMGSGSQFNCANETAFSRTVGGNVTFSVANVPASSSYSFAFLMTYTSGTVTWFSGIQWPDGIAPTLTGGKTYLVMFHTMNGGATWRGAAIQYDG
;
A
#
# COMPACT_ATOMS: atom_id res chain seq x y z
N MET A 1 31.29 48.10 -83.90
CA MET A 1 31.01 49.54 -84.11
C MET A 1 32.20 50.43 -83.76
N ALA A 2 32.90 50.23 -82.62
CA ALA A 2 34.08 51.03 -82.25
C ALA A 2 35.29 50.91 -83.21
N LEU A 3 35.44 49.80 -83.95
CA LEU A 3 36.54 49.63 -84.93
C LEU A 3 36.33 50.42 -86.25
N ASP A 4 35.13 50.94 -86.52
CA ASP A 4 34.80 51.60 -87.80
C ASP A 4 34.87 53.14 -87.73
N LEU A 5 35.04 53.70 -86.53
CA LEU A 5 35.23 55.15 -86.31
C LEU A 5 36.68 55.59 -86.59
N LEU A 6 37.65 54.75 -86.20
CA LEU A 6 39.08 55.01 -86.40
C LEU A 6 39.52 54.97 -87.88
N SER A 7 38.80 54.24 -88.73
CA SER A 7 39.08 54.14 -90.16
C SER A 7 38.61 55.36 -90.94
N ARG A 8 37.52 56.00 -90.51
CA ARG A 8 36.87 57.10 -91.25
C ARG A 8 37.53 58.46 -91.05
N HIS A 9 38.39 58.63 -90.04
CA HIS A 9 38.96 59.96 -89.69
C HIS A 9 40.50 59.94 -89.66
N ARG A 10 41.14 59.13 -90.52
CA ARG A 10 42.61 59.10 -90.65
C ARG A 10 43.11 60.35 -91.40
N LYS A 11 43.79 61.24 -90.68
CA LYS A 11 44.30 62.54 -91.16
C LYS A 11 45.34 62.39 -92.28
N SER A 12 45.11 63.05 -93.42
CA SER A 12 46.10 63.30 -94.48
C SER A 12 46.67 64.72 -94.28
N ALA A 13 47.97 64.89 -94.52
CA ALA A 13 48.84 65.82 -93.82
C ALA A 13 48.72 67.33 -94.15
N ASP A 14 47.68 67.80 -94.85
CA ASP A 14 47.64 69.19 -95.35
C ASP A 14 46.30 69.93 -95.15
N ASP A 15 45.38 69.44 -94.32
CA ASP A 15 44.13 70.18 -94.05
C ASP A 15 44.07 70.76 -92.62
N ASP A 16 43.83 72.08 -92.59
CA ASP A 16 43.41 72.88 -91.44
C ASP A 16 42.22 72.22 -90.71
N PHE A 17 42.04 72.56 -89.43
CA PHE A 17 40.97 71.99 -88.59
C PHE A 17 39.58 72.27 -89.21
N ASP A 18 39.03 71.28 -89.93
CA ASP A 18 37.70 71.38 -90.52
C ASP A 18 36.64 71.17 -89.43
N GLU A 19 36.04 72.27 -88.99
CA GLU A 19 34.95 72.32 -88.02
C GLU A 19 33.79 71.38 -88.42
N ARG A 20 33.61 71.09 -89.72
CA ARG A 20 32.59 70.15 -90.18
C ARG A 20 32.89 68.71 -89.78
N VAL A 21 34.16 68.31 -89.83
CA VAL A 21 34.58 66.94 -89.42
C VAL A 21 34.49 66.80 -87.91
N TRP A 22 34.86 67.83 -87.16
CA TRP A 22 34.74 67.83 -85.70
C TRP A 22 33.28 67.79 -85.23
N ASN A 23 32.40 68.60 -85.82
CA ASN A 23 30.97 68.59 -85.50
C ASN A 23 30.32 67.25 -85.87
N ALA A 24 30.68 66.66 -87.01
CA ALA A 24 30.20 65.32 -87.38
C ALA A 24 30.64 64.24 -86.38
N PHE A 25 31.87 64.31 -85.86
CA PHE A 25 32.34 63.39 -84.83
C PHE A 25 31.58 63.57 -83.51
N VAL A 26 31.37 64.82 -83.07
CA VAL A 26 30.64 65.12 -81.83
C VAL A 26 29.18 64.69 -81.94
N GLU A 27 28.54 64.90 -83.09
CA GLU A 27 27.17 64.43 -83.35
C GLU A 27 27.07 62.90 -83.34
N ASP A 28 28.02 62.19 -83.97
CA ASP A 28 28.01 60.72 -83.99
C ASP A 28 28.25 60.15 -82.58
N LEU A 29 29.13 60.79 -81.79
CA LEU A 29 29.39 60.41 -80.42
C LEU A 29 28.18 60.69 -79.51
N ALA A 30 27.46 61.80 -79.72
CA ALA A 30 26.20 62.08 -79.05
C ALA A 30 25.14 61.03 -79.41
N LEU A 31 25.04 60.64 -80.69
CA LEU A 31 24.11 59.61 -81.16
C LEU A 31 24.39 58.24 -80.53
N VAL A 32 25.67 57.84 -80.44
CA VAL A 32 26.09 56.62 -79.75
C VAL A 32 25.79 56.69 -78.26
N LEU A 33 26.00 57.84 -77.62
CA LEU A 33 25.74 58.02 -76.20
C LEU A 33 24.24 57.96 -75.88
N THR A 34 23.40 58.60 -76.69
CA THR A 34 21.93 58.50 -76.58
C THR A 34 21.45 57.07 -76.83
N ALA A 35 22.03 56.36 -77.79
CA ALA A 35 21.71 54.95 -78.03
C ALA A 35 22.09 54.03 -76.85
N LEU A 36 23.21 54.32 -76.17
CA LEU A 36 23.64 53.59 -74.97
C LEU A 36 22.77 53.92 -73.75
N GLN A 37 22.39 55.18 -73.56
CA GLN A 37 21.49 55.59 -72.47
C GLN A 37 20.11 54.95 -72.59
N ASN A 38 19.55 54.89 -73.80
CA ASN A 38 18.28 54.19 -74.05
C ASN A 38 18.35 52.69 -73.76
N LYS A 39 19.50 52.05 -74.04
CA LYS A 39 19.71 50.65 -73.66
C LYS A 39 19.86 50.47 -72.15
N SER A 40 20.55 51.38 -71.46
CA SER A 40 20.70 51.36 -69.99
C SER A 40 19.35 51.46 -69.28
N ALA A 41 18.49 52.40 -69.70
CA ALA A 41 17.14 52.55 -69.15
C ALA A 41 16.31 51.27 -69.32
N SER A 42 16.39 50.62 -70.49
CA SER A 42 15.73 49.33 -70.73
C SER A 42 16.26 48.20 -69.85
N PHE A 43 17.54 48.21 -69.45
CA PHE A 43 18.08 47.21 -68.53
C PHE A 43 17.61 47.42 -67.10
N ASP A 44 17.50 48.67 -66.64
CA ASP A 44 16.98 48.98 -65.30
C ASP A 44 15.48 48.62 -65.20
N GLU A 45 14.68 48.92 -66.22
CA GLU A 45 13.28 48.49 -66.29
C GLU A 45 13.14 46.96 -66.30
N ALA A 46 13.99 46.26 -67.06
CA ALA A 46 13.99 44.79 -67.09
C ALA A 46 14.42 44.18 -65.74
N ARG A 47 15.38 44.82 -65.04
CA ARG A 47 15.78 44.42 -63.68
C ARG A 47 14.63 44.60 -62.70
N ASP A 48 13.95 45.73 -62.73
CA ASP A 48 12.89 46.03 -61.77
C ASP A 48 11.67 45.12 -61.98
N ALA A 49 11.32 44.83 -63.24
CA ALA A 49 10.31 43.82 -63.59
C ALA A 49 10.71 42.40 -63.12
N LEU A 50 12.00 42.04 -63.23
CA LEU A 50 12.49 40.75 -62.72
C LEU A 50 12.41 40.68 -61.19
N ILE A 51 12.75 41.77 -60.48
CA ILE A 51 12.62 41.85 -59.01
C ILE A 51 11.17 41.70 -58.59
N GLU A 52 10.23 42.36 -59.26
CA GLU A 52 8.80 42.26 -58.96
C GLU A 52 8.26 40.84 -59.18
N VAL A 53 8.58 40.21 -60.31
CA VAL A 53 8.21 38.81 -60.58
C VAL A 53 8.84 37.86 -59.55
N THR A 54 10.07 38.14 -59.13
CA THR A 54 10.76 37.31 -58.13
C THR A 54 10.13 37.46 -56.75
N LEU A 55 9.80 38.69 -56.33
CA LEU A 55 9.12 38.95 -55.05
C LEU A 55 7.72 38.34 -55.02
N PHE A 56 6.96 38.46 -56.11
CA PHE A 56 5.65 37.80 -56.24
C PHE A 56 5.79 36.29 -56.09
N ARG A 57 6.73 35.66 -56.81
CA ARG A 57 6.97 34.21 -56.70
C ARG A 57 7.42 33.81 -55.30
N VAL A 58 8.26 34.61 -54.64
CA VAL A 58 8.74 34.31 -53.28
C VAL A 58 7.60 34.35 -52.27
N ASN A 59 6.78 35.41 -52.29
CA ASN A 59 5.71 35.60 -51.30
C ASN A 59 4.48 34.72 -51.56
N GLU A 60 4.07 34.55 -52.81
CA GLU A 60 2.81 33.86 -53.14
C GLU A 60 2.98 32.36 -53.40
N LEU A 61 4.19 31.91 -53.74
CA LEU A 61 4.42 30.50 -54.11
C LEU A 61 5.44 29.82 -53.19
N VAL A 62 6.61 30.44 -52.98
CA VAL A 62 7.71 29.78 -52.26
C VAL A 62 7.49 29.77 -50.76
N LEU A 63 7.03 30.87 -50.17
CA LEU A 63 6.81 30.97 -48.72
C LEU A 63 5.69 30.03 -48.22
N PRO A 64 4.51 29.96 -48.84
CA PRO A 64 3.47 28.98 -48.45
C PRO A 64 3.92 27.53 -48.66
N ALA A 65 4.71 27.26 -49.70
CA ALA A 65 5.27 25.93 -49.94
C ALA A 65 6.31 25.54 -48.87
N TYR A 66 7.12 26.48 -48.41
CA TYR A 66 8.07 26.29 -47.32
C TYR A 66 7.37 26.03 -45.98
N GLU A 67 6.32 26.80 -45.66
CA GLU A 67 5.51 26.60 -44.45
C GLU A 67 4.82 25.23 -44.45
N ARG A 68 4.25 24.81 -45.60
CA ARG A 68 3.72 23.45 -45.77
C ARG A 68 4.80 22.39 -45.59
N ALA A 69 5.96 22.55 -46.20
CA ALA A 69 7.07 21.60 -46.06
C ALA A 69 7.56 21.48 -44.60
N ARG A 70 7.60 22.60 -43.88
CA ARG A 70 7.93 22.63 -42.45
C ARG A 70 6.87 21.91 -41.61
N ALA A 71 5.58 22.13 -41.88
CA ALA A 71 4.49 21.42 -41.21
C ALA A 71 4.53 19.90 -41.45
N TYR A 72 4.94 19.45 -42.64
CA TYR A 72 5.20 18.03 -42.92
C TYR A 72 6.38 17.47 -42.10
N GLN A 73 7.44 18.26 -41.88
CA GLN A 73 8.63 17.84 -41.11
C GLN A 73 8.39 17.82 -39.59
N GLU A 74 7.56 18.73 -39.06
CA GLU A 74 7.26 18.83 -37.62
C GLU A 74 6.16 17.86 -37.13
N GLY A 75 5.72 16.91 -37.97
CA GLY A 75 4.83 15.82 -37.57
C GLY A 75 3.35 16.00 -37.92
N GLY A 76 2.98 17.06 -38.64
CA GLY A 76 1.58 17.35 -39.02
C GLY A 76 0.88 16.29 -39.88
N PHE A 77 1.63 15.31 -40.42
CA PHE A 77 1.04 14.18 -41.14
C PHE A 77 0.64 13.01 -40.24
N LEU A 78 1.22 12.92 -39.04
CA LEU A 78 1.06 11.77 -38.14
C LEU A 78 -0.02 11.99 -37.09
N THR A 79 -0.37 13.22 -36.76
CA THR A 79 -1.36 13.49 -35.72
C THR A 79 -2.35 14.55 -36.17
N ALA A 80 -3.61 14.40 -35.76
CA ALA A 80 -4.64 15.39 -36.00
C ALA A 80 -5.71 15.37 -34.90
N PRO A 81 -6.09 16.53 -34.33
CA PRO A 81 -7.23 16.62 -33.45
C PRO A 81 -8.54 16.41 -34.22
N ILE A 82 -9.56 15.92 -33.52
CA ILE A 82 -10.92 15.90 -34.07
C ILE A 82 -11.50 17.32 -34.11
N ALA A 83 -12.50 17.53 -34.96
CA ALA A 83 -13.17 18.82 -35.10
C ALA A 83 -13.98 19.16 -33.84
N ASP A 84 -14.13 20.45 -33.53
CA ASP A 84 -14.83 20.95 -32.33
C ASP A 84 -16.29 20.48 -32.19
N ASN A 85 -16.92 20.05 -33.29
CA ASN A 85 -18.27 19.53 -33.35
C ASN A 85 -18.34 18.00 -33.50
N SER A 86 -17.22 17.31 -33.31
CA SER A 86 -17.10 15.86 -33.39
C SER A 86 -16.89 15.27 -31.99
N GLU A 87 -17.48 14.10 -31.75
CA GLU A 87 -17.21 13.28 -30.56
C GLU A 87 -17.14 11.81 -30.95
N VAL A 88 -16.41 11.00 -30.17
CA VAL A 88 -16.30 9.57 -30.42
C VAL A 88 -16.33 8.78 -29.12
N ALA A 89 -17.12 7.71 -29.09
CA ALA A 89 -17.10 6.74 -28.00
C ALA A 89 -16.04 5.67 -28.28
N PHE A 90 -15.23 5.36 -27.26
CA PHE A 90 -14.28 4.28 -27.30
C PHE A 90 -15.01 2.96 -27.02
N ALA A 91 -15.69 2.43 -28.04
CA ALA A 91 -16.38 1.15 -28.00
C ALA A 91 -15.99 0.30 -29.21
N THR A 92 -15.80 -1.01 -29.02
CA THR A 92 -15.43 -1.92 -30.12
C THR A 92 -16.52 -1.97 -31.18
N GLY A 93 -16.12 -1.91 -32.46
CA GLY A 93 -17.05 -1.83 -33.60
C GLY A 93 -16.79 -0.62 -34.50
N GLY A 94 -17.70 -0.40 -35.46
CA GLY A 94 -17.59 0.70 -36.42
C GLY A 94 -17.87 2.04 -35.75
N SER A 95 -17.11 3.07 -36.14
CA SER A 95 -17.29 4.45 -35.71
C SER A 95 -16.81 5.43 -36.79
N ALA A 96 -17.23 6.68 -36.67
CA ALA A 96 -16.85 7.75 -37.57
C ALA A 96 -16.61 9.04 -36.78
N LEU A 97 -15.63 9.82 -37.21
CA LEU A 97 -15.31 11.12 -36.62
C LEU A 97 -14.88 12.11 -37.71
N GLN A 98 -14.80 13.38 -37.35
CA GLN A 98 -14.34 14.45 -38.24
C GLN A 98 -12.99 14.97 -37.78
N ILE A 99 -12.04 15.09 -38.70
CA ILE A 99 -10.74 15.73 -38.46
C ILE A 99 -10.88 17.25 -38.59
N HIS A 100 -10.20 17.96 -37.68
CA HIS A 100 -10.20 19.43 -37.65
C HIS A 100 -9.77 20.04 -39.00
N PRO A 101 -10.47 21.08 -39.52
CA PRO A 101 -10.21 21.66 -40.85
C PRO A 101 -8.74 21.97 -41.15
N GLU A 102 -8.03 22.54 -40.19
CA GLU A 102 -6.63 22.95 -40.33
C GLU A 102 -5.66 21.76 -40.52
N SER A 103 -6.07 20.56 -40.10
CA SER A 103 -5.22 19.36 -40.16
C SER A 103 -5.57 18.44 -41.33
N ARG A 104 -6.66 18.69 -42.07
CA ARG A 104 -7.18 17.73 -43.07
C ARG A 104 -6.23 17.45 -44.23
N ASP A 105 -5.64 18.51 -44.75
CA ASP A 105 -4.71 18.47 -45.88
C ASP A 105 -3.40 17.75 -45.53
N LEU A 106 -2.93 17.94 -44.30
CA LEU A 106 -1.66 17.46 -43.79
C LEU A 106 -1.76 16.01 -43.30
N PHE A 107 -2.84 15.68 -42.58
CA PHE A 107 -3.03 14.38 -41.94
C PHE A 107 -3.19 13.26 -42.97
N ARG A 108 -2.42 12.18 -42.77
CA ARG A 108 -2.51 10.95 -43.55
C ARG A 108 -2.54 9.77 -42.59
N PRO A 109 -3.73 9.24 -42.25
CA PRO A 109 -3.83 8.13 -41.32
C PRO A 109 -3.12 6.90 -41.91
N SER A 110 -2.34 6.20 -41.09
CA SER A 110 -1.90 4.85 -41.42
C SER A 110 -3.10 3.88 -41.31
N PRO A 111 -2.98 2.63 -41.82
CA PRO A 111 -4.05 1.64 -41.71
C PRO A 111 -4.55 1.40 -40.27
N PHE A 112 -3.74 1.73 -39.26
CA PHE A 112 -4.08 1.68 -37.86
C PHE A 112 -3.82 3.02 -37.18
N VAL A 113 -4.80 3.52 -36.44
CA VAL A 113 -4.73 4.79 -35.72
C VAL A 113 -5.01 4.58 -34.24
N ALA A 114 -4.39 5.39 -33.40
CA ALA A 114 -4.69 5.51 -31.98
C ALA A 114 -5.53 6.76 -31.76
N LEU A 115 -6.52 6.64 -30.90
CA LEU A 115 -7.34 7.73 -30.40
C LEU A 115 -6.96 7.91 -28.94
N THR A 116 -6.49 9.10 -28.60
CA THR A 116 -6.08 9.47 -27.23
C THR A 116 -6.70 10.80 -26.88
N ARG A 117 -7.05 11.00 -25.62
CA ARG A 117 -7.61 12.29 -25.20
C ARG A 117 -6.52 13.32 -24.95
N ALA A 118 -6.79 14.57 -25.30
CA ALA A 118 -5.88 15.70 -25.07
C ALA A 118 -5.81 16.08 -23.58
N SER A 119 -6.90 15.88 -22.83
CA SER A 119 -6.96 16.16 -21.39
C SER A 119 -6.39 15.03 -20.52
N THR A 120 -6.39 13.78 -20.98
CA THR A 120 -6.02 12.60 -20.20
C THR A 120 -5.37 11.51 -21.05
N TYR A 121 -4.21 11.02 -20.60
CA TYR A 121 -3.41 10.04 -21.37
C TYR A 121 -3.76 8.57 -21.07
N THR A 122 -4.76 8.31 -20.21
CA THR A 122 -5.14 6.95 -19.78
C THR A 122 -6.26 6.34 -20.63
N ASP A 123 -7.03 7.18 -21.32
CA ASP A 123 -8.14 6.75 -22.17
C ASP A 123 -7.62 6.62 -23.61
N ILE A 124 -7.56 5.39 -24.09
CA ILE A 124 -6.94 5.02 -25.37
C ILE A 124 -7.85 4.04 -26.11
N ALA A 125 -8.10 4.31 -27.39
CA ALA A 125 -8.67 3.34 -28.30
C ALA A 125 -7.74 3.12 -29.50
N ILE A 126 -7.64 1.87 -29.96
CA ILE A 126 -6.94 1.53 -31.19
C ILE A 126 -7.96 1.13 -32.24
N ALA A 127 -7.85 1.74 -33.42
CA ALA A 127 -8.77 1.50 -34.51
C ALA A 127 -8.04 1.21 -35.82
N ARG A 128 -8.68 0.43 -36.68
CA ARG A 128 -8.32 0.34 -38.09
C ARG A 128 -9.01 1.46 -38.84
N ALA A 129 -8.27 2.22 -39.65
CA ALA A 129 -8.86 3.19 -40.56
C ALA A 129 -9.46 2.45 -41.75
N ASP A 130 -10.78 2.54 -41.95
CA ASP A 130 -11.47 1.91 -43.06
C ASP A 130 -11.60 2.87 -44.27
N GLY A 131 -11.54 4.18 -44.02
CA GLY A 131 -11.48 5.19 -45.07
C GLY A 131 -11.28 6.60 -44.50
N TYR A 132 -10.57 7.46 -45.25
CA TYR A 132 -10.37 8.86 -44.91
C TYR A 132 -10.63 9.75 -46.13
N ASP A 133 -11.49 10.74 -45.97
CA ASP A 133 -11.75 11.77 -46.96
C ASP A 133 -11.10 13.08 -46.52
N ALA A 134 -10.09 13.53 -47.25
CA ALA A 134 -9.33 14.74 -46.95
C ALA A 134 -10.11 16.03 -47.27
N GLU A 135 -11.12 16.01 -48.14
CA GLU A 135 -11.92 17.19 -48.46
C GLU A 135 -12.94 17.48 -47.35
N THR A 136 -13.64 16.43 -46.89
CA THR A 136 -14.64 16.57 -45.83
C THR A 136 -14.06 16.45 -44.42
N GLY A 137 -12.91 15.79 -44.26
CA GLY A 137 -12.31 15.44 -42.97
C GLY A 137 -12.89 14.18 -42.33
N GLY A 138 -13.78 13.47 -43.03
CA GLY A 138 -14.43 12.27 -42.51
C GLY A 138 -13.46 11.09 -42.39
N LEU A 139 -13.32 10.55 -41.18
CA LEU A 139 -12.55 9.33 -40.90
C LEU A 139 -13.49 8.22 -40.44
N ALA A 140 -13.65 7.20 -41.27
CA ALA A 140 -14.34 5.96 -40.93
C ALA A 140 -13.35 4.96 -40.36
N LEU A 141 -13.68 4.34 -39.22
CA LEU A 141 -12.78 3.47 -38.49
C LEU A 141 -13.51 2.34 -37.76
N THR A 142 -12.82 1.24 -37.54
CA THR A 142 -13.27 0.12 -36.71
C THR A 142 -12.39 0.03 -35.48
N ILE A 143 -12.96 0.28 -34.30
CA ILE A 143 -12.24 0.18 -33.02
C ILE A 143 -12.05 -1.29 -32.66
N LEU A 144 -10.79 -1.67 -32.44
CA LEU A 144 -10.35 -3.06 -32.19
C LEU A 144 -10.08 -3.32 -30.71
N ALA A 145 -9.60 -2.30 -29.99
CA ALA A 145 -9.24 -2.40 -28.58
C ALA A 145 -9.45 -1.06 -27.89
N VAL A 146 -9.85 -1.11 -26.61
CA VAL A 146 -10.12 0.06 -25.78
C VAL A 146 -9.51 -0.17 -24.40
N SER A 147 -8.97 0.89 -23.81
CA SER A 147 -8.52 0.96 -22.43
C SER A 147 -8.92 2.31 -21.85
N GLY A 148 -9.47 2.32 -20.63
CA GLY A 148 -9.93 3.55 -19.96
C GLY A 148 -11.43 3.82 -20.11
N ASP A 149 -11.83 5.08 -19.97
CA ASP A 149 -13.23 5.50 -20.01
C ASP A 149 -13.80 5.43 -21.44
N PRO A 150 -14.92 4.71 -21.67
CA PRO A 150 -15.51 4.56 -23.00
C PRO A 150 -16.08 5.84 -23.63
N GLY A 151 -16.22 6.95 -22.90
CA GLY A 151 -16.72 8.21 -23.48
C GLY A 151 -18.22 8.20 -23.81
N PRO A 152 -18.72 9.17 -24.59
CA PRO A 152 -18.06 9.87 -25.71
C PRO A 152 -17.11 11.00 -25.31
N HIS A 153 -16.09 11.22 -26.15
CA HIS A 153 -15.03 12.20 -25.94
C HIS A 153 -14.96 13.19 -27.11
N ALA A 154 -14.94 14.49 -26.80
CA ALA A 154 -14.79 15.58 -27.78
C ALA A 154 -13.32 16.06 -27.93
N ASP A 155 -12.44 15.71 -26.99
CA ASP A 155 -11.06 16.17 -26.94
C ASP A 155 -10.07 15.13 -27.48
N VAL A 156 -10.41 14.45 -28.58
CA VAL A 156 -9.61 13.33 -29.11
C VAL A 156 -8.56 13.81 -30.10
N ILE A 157 -7.34 13.30 -29.94
CA ILE A 157 -6.24 13.39 -30.90
C ILE A 157 -6.10 12.03 -31.58
N VAL A 158 -6.22 12.03 -32.91
CA VAL A 158 -5.99 10.85 -33.75
C VAL A 158 -4.52 10.84 -34.14
N SER A 159 -3.82 9.77 -33.79
CA SER A 159 -2.41 9.57 -34.12
C SER A 159 -2.25 8.35 -35.04
N ALA A 160 -1.50 8.51 -36.12
CA ALA A 160 -1.07 7.42 -36.98
C ALA A 160 -0.13 6.51 -36.20
N VAL A 161 -0.47 5.23 -36.12
CA VAL A 161 0.32 4.24 -35.38
C VAL A 161 1.11 3.40 -36.38
N ALA A 162 2.42 3.27 -36.13
CA ALA A 162 3.20 2.20 -36.74
C ALA A 162 2.83 0.89 -36.03
N GLY A 163 2.43 -0.15 -36.78
CA GLY A 163 1.89 -1.40 -36.20
C GLY A 163 2.77 -2.08 -35.12
N SER A 164 4.06 -1.77 -35.05
CA SER A 164 4.99 -2.22 -33.99
C SER A 164 4.64 -1.67 -32.61
N VAL A 165 4.12 -0.45 -32.49
CA VAL A 165 3.78 0.17 -31.20
C VAL A 165 2.53 -0.48 -30.59
N GLN A 166 1.57 -0.90 -31.43
CA GLN A 166 0.39 -1.66 -31.00
C GLN A 166 0.76 -3.04 -30.46
N ALA A 167 1.66 -3.75 -31.15
CA ALA A 167 2.19 -5.02 -30.68
C ALA A 167 2.94 -4.88 -29.34
N GLN A 168 3.69 -3.79 -29.16
CA GLN A 168 4.38 -3.48 -27.91
C GLN A 168 3.41 -3.18 -26.76
N GLN A 169 2.32 -2.46 -27.01
CA GLN A 169 1.33 -2.15 -25.98
C GLN A 169 0.54 -3.39 -25.55
N ILE A 170 0.13 -4.24 -26.50
CA ILE A 170 -0.53 -5.52 -26.21
C ILE A 170 0.40 -6.41 -25.37
N PHE A 171 1.66 -6.54 -25.79
CA PHE A 171 2.64 -7.34 -25.07
C PHE A 171 2.91 -6.81 -23.65
N LEU A 172 2.94 -5.49 -23.47
CA LEU A 172 3.07 -4.87 -22.16
C LEU A 172 1.87 -5.19 -21.25
N THR A 173 0.64 -5.07 -21.76
CA THR A 173 -0.58 -5.40 -21.01
C THR A 173 -0.66 -6.90 -20.66
N GLU A 174 -0.31 -7.78 -21.59
CA GLU A 174 -0.24 -9.23 -21.34
C GLU A 174 0.83 -9.55 -20.27
N THR A 175 1.99 -8.90 -20.34
CA THR A 175 3.07 -9.08 -19.37
C THR A 175 2.67 -8.56 -17.99
N GLN A 176 1.96 -7.44 -17.92
CA GLN A 176 1.42 -6.91 -16.66
C GLN A 176 0.40 -7.89 -16.04
N SER A 177 -0.53 -8.42 -16.84
CA SER A 177 -1.49 -9.42 -16.37
C SER A 177 -0.81 -10.70 -15.88
N ALA A 178 0.23 -11.17 -16.59
CA ALA A 178 1.01 -12.33 -16.18
C ALA A 178 1.78 -12.08 -14.88
N ARG A 179 2.38 -10.90 -14.73
CA ARG A 179 3.06 -10.48 -13.48
C ARG A 179 2.08 -10.46 -12.30
N ASP A 180 0.91 -9.86 -12.49
CA ASP A 180 -0.08 -9.73 -11.42
C ASP A 180 -0.62 -11.11 -11.00
N LYS A 181 -0.84 -12.02 -11.97
CA LYS A 181 -1.14 -13.43 -11.66
C LYS A 181 -0.01 -14.10 -10.89
N ALA A 182 1.25 -13.89 -11.26
CA ALA A 182 2.37 -14.47 -10.55
C ALA A 182 2.46 -13.96 -9.10
N ALA A 183 2.15 -12.69 -8.86
CA ALA A 183 2.04 -12.12 -7.52
C ALA A 183 0.89 -12.79 -6.72
N ASP A 184 -0.28 -12.96 -7.33
CA ASP A 184 -1.40 -13.71 -6.73
C ASP A 184 -1.01 -15.16 -6.40
N TRP A 185 -0.28 -15.83 -7.28
CA TRP A 185 0.25 -17.18 -7.03
C TRP A 185 1.17 -17.23 -5.80
N ALA A 186 1.96 -16.18 -5.56
CA ALA A 186 2.89 -16.12 -4.43
C ALA A 186 2.23 -15.69 -3.11
N GLU A 187 1.38 -14.66 -3.14
CA GLU A 187 0.98 -13.92 -1.94
C GLU A 187 -0.45 -14.19 -1.47
N LYS A 188 -1.33 -14.66 -2.37
CA LYS A 188 -2.76 -14.81 -2.06
C LYS A 188 -2.96 -15.79 -0.91
N ALA A 189 -3.93 -15.44 -0.05
CA ALA A 189 -4.22 -16.20 1.16
C ALA A 189 -4.57 -17.66 0.87
N VAL A 190 -4.43 -18.52 1.88
CA VAL A 190 -4.76 -19.94 1.79
C VAL A 190 -6.25 -20.11 1.45
N ASP A 191 -6.56 -21.13 0.65
CA ASP A 191 -7.92 -21.49 0.18
C ASP A 191 -8.60 -20.46 -0.73
N GLN A 192 -7.85 -19.45 -1.19
CA GLN A 192 -8.29 -18.52 -2.22
C GLN A 192 -7.79 -18.98 -3.59
N ALA A 193 -8.70 -19.07 -4.54
CA ALA A 193 -8.38 -19.46 -5.91
C ALA A 193 -7.61 -18.34 -6.63
N VAL A 194 -6.51 -18.69 -7.26
CA VAL A 194 -5.76 -17.81 -8.17
C VAL A 194 -6.31 -17.95 -9.58
N GLU A 195 -6.58 -19.19 -9.98
CA GLU A 195 -7.31 -19.53 -11.21
C GLU A 195 -8.43 -20.51 -10.85
N ALA A 196 -9.36 -20.73 -11.76
CA ALA A 196 -10.41 -21.73 -11.58
C ALA A 196 -9.79 -23.10 -11.23
N GLY A 197 -10.01 -23.57 -10.00
CA GLY A 197 -9.48 -24.83 -9.51
C GLY A 197 -7.99 -24.85 -9.13
N LYS A 198 -7.28 -23.72 -9.16
CA LYS A 198 -5.87 -23.64 -8.74
C LYS A 198 -5.67 -22.62 -7.62
N PHE A 199 -4.87 -23.00 -6.63
CA PHE A 199 -4.66 -22.22 -5.40
C PHE A 199 -3.23 -21.71 -5.31
N SER A 200 -3.00 -20.72 -4.45
CA SER A 200 -1.68 -20.11 -4.26
C SER A 200 -0.62 -21.09 -3.73
N ALA A 201 0.65 -20.72 -3.89
CA ALA A 201 1.79 -21.46 -3.35
C ALA A 201 1.68 -21.63 -1.83
N LYS A 202 1.15 -20.61 -1.14
CA LYS A 202 0.91 -20.67 0.31
C LYS A 202 -0.07 -21.79 0.69
N HIS A 203 -1.15 -21.99 -0.08
CA HIS A 203 -2.09 -23.10 0.15
C HIS A 203 -1.41 -24.46 0.03
N HIS A 204 -0.63 -24.67 -1.04
CA HIS A 204 0.09 -25.91 -1.24
C HIS A 204 1.14 -26.17 -0.15
N ALA A 205 1.85 -25.13 0.31
CA ALA A 205 2.80 -25.24 1.41
C ALA A 205 2.11 -25.66 2.73
N THR A 206 0.96 -25.07 3.07
CA THR A 206 0.20 -25.46 4.25
C THR A 206 -0.30 -26.91 4.18
N LYS A 207 -0.83 -27.34 3.02
CA LYS A 207 -1.27 -28.73 2.83
C LYS A 207 -0.12 -29.74 2.88
N ALA A 208 1.05 -29.38 2.35
CA ALA A 208 2.24 -30.20 2.44
C ALA A 208 2.70 -30.36 3.89
N SER A 209 2.72 -29.27 4.66
CA SER A 209 3.05 -29.30 6.10
C SER A 209 2.08 -30.20 6.88
N ALA A 210 0.77 -30.06 6.66
CA ALA A 210 -0.23 -30.92 7.28
C ALA A 210 -0.05 -32.41 6.92
N SER A 211 0.28 -32.70 5.66
CA SER A 211 0.57 -34.07 5.21
C SER A 211 1.82 -34.63 5.87
N ALA A 212 2.86 -33.81 6.06
CA ALA A 212 4.07 -34.21 6.79
C ALA A 212 3.78 -34.52 8.27
N SER A 213 2.96 -33.72 8.94
CA SER A 213 2.51 -34.00 10.32
C SER A 213 1.74 -35.32 10.41
N ALA A 214 0.81 -35.58 9.47
CA ALA A 214 0.06 -36.82 9.43
C ALA A 214 0.97 -38.05 9.20
N ALA A 215 1.98 -37.92 8.34
CA ALA A 215 2.98 -38.96 8.13
C ALA A 215 3.80 -39.23 9.40
N ALA A 216 4.20 -38.19 10.14
CA ALA A 216 4.91 -38.32 11.41
C ALA A 216 4.05 -39.04 12.48
N SER A 217 2.77 -38.70 12.59
CA SER A 217 1.84 -39.41 13.49
C SER A 217 1.67 -40.88 13.09
N SER A 218 1.63 -41.17 11.80
CA SER A 218 1.55 -42.53 11.27
C SER A 218 2.82 -43.34 11.60
N ALA A 219 4.00 -42.72 11.50
CA ALA A 219 5.28 -43.35 11.86
C ALA A 219 5.37 -43.66 13.37
N SER A 220 4.88 -42.75 14.22
CA SER A 220 4.78 -42.99 15.67
C SER A 220 3.87 -44.20 15.96
N THR A 221 2.69 -44.22 15.33
CA THR A 221 1.75 -45.35 15.45
C THR A 221 2.37 -46.67 15.01
N ALA A 222 3.12 -46.67 13.90
CA ALA A 222 3.82 -47.87 13.42
C ALA A 222 4.87 -48.36 14.43
N THR A 223 5.62 -47.44 15.05
CA THR A 223 6.58 -47.76 16.12
C THR A 223 5.88 -48.41 17.31
N THR A 224 4.76 -47.85 17.77
CA THR A 224 3.96 -48.46 18.86
C THR A 224 3.49 -49.86 18.50
N ARG A 225 2.96 -50.05 17.28
CA ARG A 225 2.51 -51.36 16.80
C ARG A 225 3.65 -52.38 16.72
N ALA A 226 4.85 -51.96 16.35
CA ALA A 226 6.03 -52.82 16.34
C ALA A 226 6.42 -53.27 17.76
N SER A 227 6.36 -52.36 18.74
CA SER A 227 6.59 -52.69 20.15
C SER A 227 5.53 -53.65 20.69
N GLU A 228 4.25 -53.40 20.40
CA GLU A 228 3.13 -54.29 20.76
C GLU A 228 3.33 -55.70 20.17
N ALA A 229 3.74 -55.79 18.89
CA ALA A 229 4.03 -57.06 18.23
C ALA A 229 5.21 -57.79 18.89
N THR A 230 6.25 -57.06 19.31
CA THR A 230 7.41 -57.62 20.01
C THR A 230 7.01 -58.18 21.38
N THR A 231 6.19 -57.46 22.13
CA THR A 231 5.63 -57.93 23.41
C THR A 231 4.79 -59.18 23.20
N ALA A 232 3.89 -59.18 22.20
CA ALA A 232 3.05 -60.34 21.89
C ALA A 232 3.88 -61.57 21.51
N ALA A 233 4.95 -61.39 20.72
CA ALA A 233 5.87 -62.47 20.37
C ALA A 233 6.59 -63.04 21.60
N THR A 234 6.99 -62.17 22.53
CA THR A 234 7.64 -62.56 23.79
C THR A 234 6.68 -63.37 24.67
N SER A 235 5.43 -62.92 24.82
CA SER A 235 4.39 -63.64 25.56
C SER A 235 4.10 -65.00 24.93
N ALA A 236 3.95 -65.07 23.61
CA ALA A 236 3.75 -66.34 22.89
C ALA A 236 4.93 -67.31 23.08
N GLY A 237 6.17 -66.80 23.12
CA GLY A 237 7.36 -67.58 23.44
C GLY A 237 7.31 -68.15 24.86
N ALA A 238 6.96 -67.33 25.84
CA ALA A 238 6.82 -67.77 27.24
C ALA A 238 5.71 -68.82 27.40
N ASP A 239 4.58 -68.65 26.72
CA ASP A 239 3.47 -69.61 26.73
C ASP A 239 3.89 -70.94 26.09
N ARG A 240 4.63 -70.91 24.98
CA ARG A 240 5.20 -72.11 24.36
C ARG A 240 6.16 -72.83 25.31
N ASP A 241 7.10 -72.11 25.91
CA ASP A 241 8.10 -72.70 26.80
C ASP A 241 7.43 -73.30 28.05
N LYS A 242 6.39 -72.65 28.56
CA LYS A 242 5.55 -73.18 29.62
C LYS A 242 4.84 -74.45 29.18
N ALA A 243 4.17 -74.46 28.03
CA ALA A 243 3.49 -75.64 27.51
C ALA A 243 4.45 -76.83 27.33
N GLN A 244 5.70 -76.56 26.92
CA GLN A 244 6.72 -77.58 26.84
C GLN A 244 7.10 -78.15 28.22
N LYS A 245 7.26 -77.30 29.24
CA LYS A 245 7.47 -77.76 30.63
C LYS A 245 6.32 -78.62 31.14
N TRP A 246 5.08 -78.27 30.82
CA TRP A 246 3.92 -79.10 31.18
C TRP A 246 3.98 -80.51 30.59
N ALA A 247 4.56 -80.68 29.39
CA ALA A 247 4.64 -81.96 28.69
C ALA A 247 5.86 -82.81 29.08
N ASP A 248 7.03 -82.18 29.20
CA ASP A 248 8.31 -82.88 29.26
C ASP A 248 8.85 -83.08 30.68
N GLU A 249 8.50 -82.20 31.63
CA GLU A 249 9.12 -82.19 32.96
C GLU A 249 8.85 -83.46 33.76
N ALA A 250 9.81 -83.78 34.62
CA ALA A 250 9.73 -84.93 35.51
C ALA A 250 8.54 -84.83 36.49
N GLU A 251 8.22 -85.96 37.13
CA GLU A 251 7.18 -86.03 38.13
C GLU A 251 7.49 -85.08 39.32
N ASN A 252 6.45 -84.46 39.90
CA ASN A 252 6.55 -83.53 41.04
C ASN A 252 7.33 -82.23 40.78
N VAL A 253 7.61 -81.93 39.50
CA VAL A 253 8.12 -80.61 39.11
C VAL A 253 6.94 -79.65 38.96
N GLU A 254 7.01 -78.55 39.69
CA GLU A 254 6.05 -77.46 39.65
C GLU A 254 6.27 -76.61 38.40
N VAL A 255 5.22 -76.48 37.57
CA VAL A 255 5.27 -75.75 36.30
C VAL A 255 4.60 -74.37 36.41
N GLU A 256 3.61 -74.25 37.30
CA GLU A 256 3.03 -72.98 37.76
C GLU A 256 2.82 -73.06 39.27
N ALA A 257 2.71 -71.91 39.95
CA ALA A 257 2.42 -71.85 41.38
C ALA A 257 1.26 -72.80 41.77
N GLY A 258 1.57 -73.85 42.54
CA GLY A 258 0.66 -74.89 43.00
C GLY A 258 0.23 -75.93 41.96
N LYS A 259 0.80 -75.97 40.76
CA LYS A 259 0.43 -76.92 39.69
C LYS A 259 1.63 -77.67 39.12
N HIS A 260 1.49 -78.98 38.95
CA HIS A 260 2.57 -79.88 38.55
C HIS A 260 2.40 -80.39 37.11
N SER A 261 3.49 -80.92 36.53
CA SER A 261 3.55 -81.44 35.16
C SER A 261 2.45 -82.45 34.83
N ALA A 262 2.13 -82.62 33.53
CA ALA A 262 1.10 -83.56 33.09
C ALA A 262 1.39 -85.01 33.52
N ARG A 263 2.68 -85.36 33.66
CA ARG A 263 3.13 -86.68 34.15
C ARG A 263 2.71 -86.92 35.61
N HIS A 264 2.78 -85.91 36.48
CA HIS A 264 2.32 -86.03 37.87
C HIS A 264 0.83 -86.37 37.95
N TRP A 265 -0.01 -85.66 37.18
CA TRP A 265 -1.45 -85.90 37.17
C TRP A 265 -1.82 -87.26 36.57
N ALA A 266 -1.11 -87.69 35.52
CA ALA A 266 -1.30 -89.02 34.95
C ALA A 266 -1.02 -90.13 35.97
N MET A 267 0.04 -90.00 36.77
CA MET A 267 0.34 -90.96 37.84
C MET A 267 -0.66 -90.91 38.99
N LYS A 268 -1.08 -89.72 39.43
CA LYS A 268 -2.10 -89.58 40.47
C LYS A 268 -3.44 -90.20 40.06
N ALA A 269 -3.79 -90.07 38.78
CA ALA A 269 -4.95 -90.76 38.20
C ALA A 269 -4.77 -92.29 38.18
N ALA A 270 -3.60 -92.80 37.82
CA ALA A 270 -3.30 -94.23 37.85
C ALA A 270 -3.31 -94.81 39.29
N ALA A 271 -2.78 -94.07 40.27
CA ALA A 271 -2.84 -94.42 41.68
C ALA A 271 -4.30 -94.47 42.17
N SER A 272 -5.08 -93.43 41.89
CA SER A 272 -6.50 -93.41 42.25
C SER A 272 -7.32 -94.53 41.59
N ALA A 273 -6.99 -94.91 40.35
CA ALA A 273 -7.62 -96.05 39.68
C ALA A 273 -7.25 -97.39 40.34
N THR A 274 -6.01 -97.52 40.82
CA THR A 274 -5.55 -98.68 41.59
C THR A 274 -6.29 -98.76 42.93
N ASP A 275 -6.37 -97.65 43.67
CA ASP A 275 -7.10 -97.55 44.93
C ASP A 275 -8.58 -97.93 44.76
N ALA A 276 -9.22 -97.44 43.70
CA ALA A 276 -10.61 -97.78 43.35
C ALA A 276 -10.79 -99.26 42.99
N ALA A 277 -9.82 -99.88 42.31
CA ALA A 277 -9.85 -101.31 41.99
C ALA A 277 -9.67 -102.20 43.23
N THR A 278 -8.95 -101.71 44.24
CA THR A 278 -8.76 -102.40 45.54
C THR A 278 -9.78 -101.98 46.60
N PHE A 279 -10.73 -101.12 46.26
CA PHE A 279 -11.74 -100.61 47.20
C PHE A 279 -12.69 -101.71 47.64
N ASP A 280 -12.69 -102.01 48.94
CA ASP A 280 -13.64 -102.90 49.59
C ASP A 280 -14.76 -102.07 50.27
N PRO A 281 -16.01 -102.12 49.78
CA PRO A 281 -17.15 -101.42 50.40
C PRO A 281 -17.40 -101.82 51.86
N SER A 282 -16.93 -103.00 52.30
CA SER A 282 -17.04 -103.47 53.70
C SER A 282 -16.13 -102.69 54.67
N SER A 283 -15.11 -102.00 54.16
CA SER A 283 -14.18 -101.19 54.98
C SER A 283 -14.81 -99.89 55.49
N TYR A 284 -15.89 -99.40 54.88
CA TYR A 284 -16.52 -98.12 55.24
C TYR A 284 -17.51 -98.22 56.43
N TYR A 285 -17.91 -99.44 56.82
CA TYR A 285 -18.77 -99.66 57.98
C TYR A 285 -18.28 -100.82 58.86
N THR A 286 -17.29 -100.52 59.70
CA THR A 286 -17.19 -101.19 61.01
C THR A 286 -17.34 -100.13 62.09
N LYS A 287 -18.47 -100.17 62.81
CA LYS A 287 -18.81 -99.30 63.97
C LYS A 287 -17.92 -99.56 65.20
N VAL A 288 -16.64 -99.91 65.01
CA VAL A 288 -15.68 -100.24 66.06
C VAL A 288 -14.34 -99.52 65.81
N GLN A 289 -14.40 -98.24 65.42
CA GLN A 289 -13.31 -97.29 65.71
C GLN A 289 -13.90 -95.98 66.26
N VAL A 290 -14.67 -96.14 67.33
CA VAL A 290 -14.91 -95.10 68.31
C VAL A 290 -13.71 -95.13 69.26
N TYR A 291 -12.87 -94.10 69.16
CA TYR A 291 -11.73 -93.75 70.04
C TYR A 291 -10.59 -94.77 70.19
N ALA A 292 -9.62 -94.68 69.28
CA ALA A 292 -8.22 -94.96 69.58
C ALA A 292 -7.32 -93.86 69.00
N LYS A 293 -7.64 -92.58 69.27
CA LYS A 293 -6.66 -91.50 69.18
C LYS A 293 -5.93 -91.45 70.52
N THR A 294 -4.87 -92.25 70.62
CA THR A 294 -3.87 -92.19 71.70
C THR A 294 -2.69 -91.29 71.30
N GLU A 295 -2.94 -90.26 70.50
CA GLU A 295 -2.01 -89.14 70.35
C GLU A 295 -2.57 -87.97 71.15
N THR A 296 -2.34 -88.00 72.47
CA THR A 296 -2.18 -86.74 73.17
C THR A 296 -0.87 -86.17 72.67
N TYR A 297 -0.92 -85.27 71.68
CA TYR A 297 0.25 -84.45 71.37
C TYR A 297 0.70 -83.82 72.68
N THR A 298 1.92 -84.11 73.08
CA THR A 298 2.55 -83.41 74.20
C THR A 298 2.52 -81.92 73.89
N ARG A 299 2.51 -81.07 74.92
CA ARG A 299 2.59 -79.62 74.74
C ARG A 299 3.74 -79.25 73.78
N ALA A 300 4.85 -79.97 73.86
CA ALA A 300 6.01 -79.79 72.98
C ALA A 300 5.73 -80.15 71.51
N GLU A 301 4.99 -81.22 71.23
CA GLU A 301 4.63 -81.59 69.85
C GLU A 301 3.62 -80.62 69.24
N ILE A 302 2.66 -80.13 70.04
CA ILE A 302 1.75 -79.07 69.60
C ILE A 302 2.51 -77.77 69.35
N GLU A 303 3.39 -77.37 70.27
CA GLU A 303 4.23 -76.17 70.10
C GLU A 303 5.16 -76.29 68.90
N ALA A 304 5.75 -77.47 68.63
CA ALA A 304 6.60 -77.71 67.47
C ALA A 304 5.79 -77.70 66.16
N ALA A 305 4.60 -78.30 66.13
CA ALA A 305 3.74 -78.29 64.96
C ALA A 305 3.19 -76.88 64.67
N ILE A 306 2.80 -76.12 65.70
CA ILE A 306 2.37 -74.73 65.58
C ILE A 306 3.56 -73.85 65.15
N ALA A 307 4.73 -74.01 65.77
CA ALA A 307 5.93 -73.26 65.39
C ALA A 307 6.38 -73.57 63.97
N GLY A 308 6.30 -74.83 63.54
CA GLY A 308 6.59 -75.24 62.16
C GLY A 308 5.57 -74.72 61.17
N ALA A 309 4.28 -74.75 61.49
CA ALA A 309 3.23 -74.18 60.64
C ALA A 309 3.34 -72.65 60.54
N ILE A 310 3.65 -71.97 61.64
CA ILE A 310 3.91 -70.51 61.65
C ILE A 310 5.20 -70.21 60.89
N ALA A 311 6.29 -70.95 61.11
CA ALA A 311 7.53 -70.79 60.37
C ALA A 311 7.28 -70.97 58.87
N ASN A 312 6.56 -72.01 58.43
CA ASN A 312 6.22 -72.21 57.02
C ASN A 312 5.31 -71.12 56.45
N LEU A 313 4.39 -70.56 57.25
CA LEU A 313 3.57 -69.41 56.86
C LEU A 313 4.40 -68.11 56.79
N VAL A 314 5.43 -68.01 57.62
CA VAL A 314 6.28 -66.83 57.80
C VAL A 314 7.56 -66.93 56.97
N ASP A 315 7.96 -68.07 56.39
CA ASP A 315 9.31 -68.32 55.82
C ASP A 315 9.66 -67.46 54.59
N SER A 316 8.68 -66.72 54.06
CA SER A 316 8.89 -65.70 53.02
C SER A 316 8.25 -64.36 53.36
N ALA A 317 7.52 -64.30 54.49
CA ALA A 317 6.84 -63.10 54.94
C ALA A 317 7.73 -62.03 55.59
N PRO A 318 8.91 -62.24 56.23
CA PRO A 318 9.51 -61.21 57.07
C PRO A 318 10.21 -60.17 56.18
N GLY A 319 10.94 -60.61 55.14
CA GLY A 319 11.49 -59.72 54.12
C GLY A 319 10.42 -59.11 53.22
N THR A 320 9.33 -59.83 52.94
CA THR A 320 8.19 -59.28 52.18
C THR A 320 7.42 -58.24 52.98
N LEU A 321 7.26 -58.43 54.29
CA LEU A 321 6.59 -57.49 55.17
C LEU A 321 7.46 -56.28 55.46
N ASP A 322 8.78 -56.47 55.58
CA ASP A 322 9.76 -55.38 55.66
C ASP A 322 9.74 -54.53 54.40
N THR A 323 9.76 -55.16 53.21
CA THR A 323 9.63 -54.42 51.94
C THR A 323 8.27 -53.74 51.76
N ILE A 324 7.16 -54.34 52.20
CA ILE A 324 5.84 -53.67 52.22
C ILE A 324 5.85 -52.47 53.19
N ASN A 325 6.51 -52.59 54.34
CA ASN A 325 6.63 -51.52 55.33
C ASN A 325 7.52 -50.38 54.82
N GLU A 326 8.64 -50.71 54.16
CA GLU A 326 9.52 -49.75 53.50
C GLU A 326 8.82 -49.05 52.33
N LEU A 327 8.05 -49.77 51.52
CA LEU A 327 7.24 -49.20 50.43
C LEU A 327 6.13 -48.30 50.97
N ALA A 328 5.42 -48.72 52.02
CA ALA A 328 4.40 -47.90 52.67
C ALA A 328 5.00 -46.61 53.25
N ALA A 329 6.14 -46.70 53.92
CA ALA A 329 6.87 -45.55 54.43
C ALA A 329 7.38 -44.63 53.29
N ALA A 330 7.90 -45.20 52.20
CA ALA A 330 8.34 -44.45 51.02
C ALA A 330 7.18 -43.71 50.32
N LEU A 331 5.96 -44.25 50.42
CA LEU A 331 4.72 -43.62 49.92
C LEU A 331 4.03 -42.74 50.99
N GLY A 332 4.68 -42.50 52.14
CA GLY A 332 4.19 -41.59 53.18
C GLY A 332 3.08 -42.16 54.05
N ASN A 333 2.90 -43.47 54.11
CA ASN A 333 1.83 -44.16 54.83
C ASN A 333 0.42 -43.66 54.45
N ASP A 334 0.22 -43.26 53.19
CA ASP A 334 -1.04 -42.71 52.69
C ASP A 334 -2.01 -43.80 52.24
N ALA A 335 -3.03 -44.08 53.06
CA ALA A 335 -4.09 -45.04 52.75
C ALA A 335 -4.91 -44.67 51.49
N ASN A 336 -4.87 -43.41 51.06
CA ASN A 336 -5.54 -42.90 49.87
C ASN A 336 -4.55 -42.40 48.81
N PHE A 337 -3.35 -42.98 48.74
CA PHE A 337 -2.26 -42.54 47.85
C PHE A 337 -2.72 -42.19 46.43
N SER A 338 -3.54 -43.04 45.81
CA SER A 338 -4.08 -42.78 44.46
C SER A 338 -4.95 -41.52 44.40
N ALA A 339 -5.79 -41.27 45.40
CA ALA A 339 -6.65 -40.09 45.44
C ALA A 339 -5.83 -38.82 45.74
N THR A 340 -4.84 -38.92 46.63
CA THR A 340 -3.92 -37.82 46.95
C THR A 340 -3.08 -37.43 45.75
N VAL A 341 -2.48 -38.39 45.03
CA VAL A 341 -1.71 -38.13 43.81
C VAL A 341 -2.61 -37.57 42.70
N MET A 342 -3.82 -38.09 42.54
CA MET A 342 -4.79 -37.54 41.58
C MET A 342 -5.22 -36.10 41.94
N ALA A 343 -5.42 -35.79 43.21
CA ALA A 343 -5.74 -34.42 43.66
C ALA A 343 -4.56 -33.46 43.44
N GLN A 344 -3.34 -33.90 43.75
CA GLN A 344 -2.13 -33.11 43.48
C GLN A 344 -1.94 -32.89 41.97
N LEU A 345 -2.13 -33.92 41.15
CA LEU A 345 -2.00 -33.84 39.69
C LEU A 345 -3.10 -32.95 39.08
N ALA A 346 -4.33 -33.06 39.57
CA ALA A 346 -5.45 -32.19 39.18
C ALA A 346 -5.15 -30.71 39.53
N GLY A 347 -4.35 -30.44 40.56
CA GLY A 347 -3.87 -29.10 40.89
C GLY A 347 -2.65 -28.63 40.07
N LYS A 348 -1.93 -29.53 39.38
CA LYS A 348 -0.75 -29.19 38.56
C LYS A 348 -1.11 -28.83 37.11
N ALA A 349 -2.22 -29.36 36.59
CA ALA A 349 -2.80 -28.92 35.33
C ALA A 349 -3.89 -27.88 35.61
N ASN A 350 -3.52 -26.60 35.71
CA ASN A 350 -4.52 -25.56 35.84
C ASN A 350 -5.37 -25.57 34.56
N ALA A 351 -6.67 -25.87 34.66
CA ALA A 351 -7.59 -25.85 33.51
C ALA A 351 -7.61 -24.48 32.80
N SER A 352 -7.14 -23.45 33.49
CA SER A 352 -6.78 -22.15 32.96
C SER A 352 -5.50 -21.67 33.66
N HIS A 353 -4.40 -21.53 32.93
CA HIS A 353 -3.26 -20.73 33.39
C HIS A 353 -3.29 -19.41 32.62
N THR A 354 -3.26 -18.30 33.36
CA THR A 354 -3.26 -16.96 32.77
C THR A 354 -1.85 -16.41 32.83
N HIS A 355 -1.25 -16.12 31.68
CA HIS A 355 0.00 -15.36 31.62
C HIS A 355 -0.31 -13.88 31.85
N GLY A 356 0.39 -13.27 32.81
CA GLY A 356 0.36 -11.83 33.01
C GLY A 356 1.21 -11.11 31.96
N VAL A 357 0.99 -9.80 31.79
CA VAL A 357 1.82 -8.97 30.90
C VAL A 357 3.30 -8.96 31.36
N ALA A 358 3.57 -9.24 32.63
CA ALA A 358 4.91 -9.40 33.17
C ALA A 358 5.65 -10.64 32.64
N ASP A 359 4.93 -11.67 32.19
CA ASP A 359 5.50 -12.90 31.66
C ASP A 359 5.98 -12.75 30.20
N LEU A 360 5.66 -11.63 29.55
CA LEU A 360 6.15 -11.26 28.22
C LEU A 360 7.55 -10.65 28.31
N SER A 361 8.56 -11.49 28.59
CA SER A 361 9.95 -11.10 28.79
C SER A 361 10.57 -10.40 27.57
N ASP A 362 10.16 -10.81 26.37
CA ASP A 362 10.73 -10.34 25.10
C ASP A 362 10.07 -9.04 24.61
N ALA A 363 8.99 -8.59 25.26
CA ALA A 363 8.41 -7.29 25.00
C ALA A 363 9.26 -6.18 25.63
N SER A 364 9.28 -4.99 25.02
CA SER A 364 9.88 -3.82 25.66
C SER A 364 9.04 -3.34 26.85
N ALA A 365 9.63 -2.54 27.75
CA ALA A 365 8.89 -1.92 28.85
C ALA A 365 7.67 -1.13 28.35
N ASN A 366 7.84 -0.40 27.23
CA ASN A 366 6.75 0.36 26.60
C ASN A 366 5.70 -0.56 25.97
N GLY A 367 6.12 -1.67 25.35
CA GLY A 367 5.19 -2.68 24.81
C GLY A 367 4.32 -3.30 25.89
N ARG A 368 4.91 -3.64 27.05
CA ARG A 368 4.15 -4.10 28.22
C ARG A 368 3.18 -3.04 28.72
N SER A 369 3.60 -1.78 28.87
CA SER A 369 2.73 -0.67 29.29
C SER A 369 1.52 -0.48 28.37
N LEU A 370 1.71 -0.65 27.06
CA LEU A 370 0.64 -0.54 26.07
C LEU A 370 -0.38 -1.70 26.19
N ILE A 371 0.10 -2.93 26.35
CA ILE A 371 -0.75 -4.12 26.49
C ILE A 371 -1.52 -4.10 27.83
N SER A 372 -0.92 -3.56 28.89
CA SER A 372 -1.56 -3.41 30.20
C SER A 372 -2.50 -2.20 30.32
N ALA A 373 -2.68 -1.40 29.26
CA ALA A 373 -3.48 -0.20 29.32
C ALA A 373 -4.97 -0.54 29.54
N ALA A 374 -5.61 0.13 30.51
CA ALA A 374 -6.97 -0.17 30.95
C ALA A 374 -8.06 0.06 29.88
N ASN A 375 -7.77 0.86 28.85
CA ASN A 375 -8.67 1.16 27.73
C ASN A 375 -7.91 1.80 26.57
N TYR A 376 -8.60 1.97 25.45
CA TYR A 376 -8.06 2.62 24.24
C TYR A 376 -7.51 4.04 24.50
N ALA A 377 -8.14 4.82 25.37
CA ALA A 377 -7.65 6.16 25.69
C ALA A 377 -6.30 6.14 26.43
N ALA A 378 -6.10 5.18 27.33
CA ALA A 378 -4.83 4.95 27.99
C ALA A 378 -3.75 4.48 27.00
N MET A 379 -4.09 3.63 26.04
CA MET A 379 -3.18 3.21 24.96
C MET A 379 -2.72 4.39 24.12
N LEU A 380 -3.64 5.25 23.71
CA LEU A 380 -3.33 6.47 22.95
C LEU A 380 -2.43 7.42 23.75
N ASN A 381 -2.63 7.52 25.07
CA ASN A 381 -1.78 8.35 25.92
C ASN A 381 -0.35 7.80 25.99
N GLN A 382 -0.18 6.48 26.16
CA GLN A 382 1.14 5.82 26.15
C GLN A 382 1.87 5.97 24.81
N LEU A 383 1.14 5.97 23.70
CA LEU A 383 1.70 6.18 22.36
C LEU A 383 1.93 7.66 22.01
N GLY A 384 1.58 8.60 22.90
CA GLY A 384 1.63 10.04 22.61
C GLY A 384 0.59 10.51 21.58
N LEU A 385 -0.35 9.64 21.21
CA LEU A 385 -1.44 9.86 20.26
C LEU A 385 -2.69 10.44 20.94
N SER A 386 -2.51 11.23 22.00
CA SER A 386 -3.61 11.92 22.69
C SER A 386 -4.20 13.02 21.78
N ASN A 387 -4.85 14.05 22.32
CA ASN A 387 -5.51 15.10 21.52
C ASN A 387 -4.60 15.80 20.47
N ALA A 388 -3.29 15.55 20.46
CA ALA A 388 -2.35 15.95 19.42
C ALA A 388 -2.47 15.19 18.08
N ALA A 389 -2.99 13.95 18.07
CA ALA A 389 -3.13 13.13 16.85
C ALA A 389 -4.52 13.23 16.19
N LYS A 390 -5.48 13.95 16.79
CA LYS A 390 -6.80 14.24 16.19
C LYS A 390 -6.73 15.37 15.16
N LEU A 391 -5.82 15.25 14.20
CA LEU A 391 -5.87 16.04 12.98
C LEU A 391 -7.04 15.50 12.13
N ASN A 392 -8.18 16.19 12.23
CA ASN A 392 -9.43 16.09 11.44
C ASN A 392 -10.60 15.29 12.04
N ALA A 393 -11.42 16.02 12.80
CA ALA A 393 -12.89 16.01 12.66
C ALA A 393 -13.53 17.33 13.17
N ALA A 394 -12.78 18.12 13.93
CA ALA A 394 -13.01 19.55 14.08
C ALA A 394 -11.65 20.18 14.31
N GLN A 395 -11.23 21.08 13.43
CA GLN A 395 -10.19 22.02 13.79
C GLN A 395 -10.75 22.95 14.87
N THR A 396 -10.85 22.46 16.11
CA THR A 396 -11.00 23.34 17.27
C THR A 396 -9.62 23.91 17.52
N TRP A 397 -9.25 24.86 16.67
CA TRP A 397 -8.17 25.80 16.94
C TRP A 397 -8.51 26.44 18.30
N THR A 398 -7.91 25.92 19.36
CA THR A 398 -7.95 26.60 20.65
C THR A 398 -7.37 27.99 20.43
N ALA A 399 -7.99 29.00 21.04
CA ALA A 399 -7.86 30.43 20.75
C ALA A 399 -6.42 31.02 20.74
N ALA A 400 -5.40 30.20 21.00
CA ALA A 400 -3.99 30.56 21.08
C ALA A 400 -3.21 30.47 19.75
N GLN A 401 -3.71 29.81 18.71
CA GLN A 401 -3.04 29.79 17.40
C GLN A 401 -3.68 30.81 16.45
N GLN A 402 -3.37 32.08 16.69
CA GLN A 402 -3.90 33.22 15.95
C GLN A 402 -3.00 33.56 14.76
N PHE A 403 -3.28 32.99 13.59
CA PHE A 403 -2.92 33.66 12.35
C PHE A 403 -3.87 34.84 12.18
N GLY A 404 -3.33 36.04 11.90
CA GLY A 404 -4.02 37.33 11.90
C GLY A 404 -5.15 37.48 10.88
N GLN A 405 -6.23 36.72 11.05
CA GLN A 405 -7.51 36.95 10.41
C GLN A 405 -8.30 37.94 11.27
N ILE A 406 -8.77 39.04 10.66
CA ILE A 406 -9.77 39.94 11.25
C ILE A 406 -11.04 39.11 11.44
N ARG A 407 -11.26 38.59 12.65
CA ARG A 407 -12.25 37.54 12.93
C ARG A 407 -13.66 38.07 13.23
N THR A 408 -13.88 39.39 13.22
CA THR A 408 -15.14 40.03 13.62
C THR A 408 -15.35 41.36 12.88
N GLY A 409 -16.61 41.78 12.71
CA GLY A 409 -16.91 43.16 12.27
C GLY A 409 -16.38 44.20 13.27
N PHE A 410 -16.23 45.45 12.86
CA PHE A 410 -15.67 46.51 13.72
C PHE A 410 -16.41 46.61 15.07
N THR A 411 -15.69 46.42 16.19
CA THR A 411 -16.26 46.50 17.54
C THR A 411 -16.58 47.95 17.89
N ALA A 412 -17.85 48.24 18.16
CA ALA A 412 -18.31 49.59 18.50
C ALA A 412 -17.74 50.04 19.86
N MET A 413 -17.00 51.14 19.87
CA MET A 413 -16.42 51.72 21.09
C MET A 413 -17.44 52.54 21.90
N GLY A 414 -18.64 52.76 21.37
CA GLY A 414 -19.63 53.65 21.96
C GLY A 414 -19.06 55.08 22.13
N SER A 415 -19.14 55.62 23.35
CA SER A 415 -18.51 56.90 23.71
C SER A 415 -17.05 56.78 24.19
N GLY A 416 -16.50 55.57 24.24
CA GLY A 416 -15.13 55.29 24.70
C GLY A 416 -14.05 55.74 23.72
N SER A 417 -12.89 56.15 24.25
CA SER A 417 -11.79 56.74 23.46
C SER A 417 -10.46 55.99 23.56
N GLN A 418 -10.45 54.76 24.08
CA GLN A 418 -9.24 53.94 24.20
C GLN A 418 -9.31 52.69 23.34
N PHE A 419 -8.30 52.47 22.50
CA PHE A 419 -8.12 51.25 21.72
C PHE A 419 -7.37 50.21 22.55
N ASN A 420 -8.08 49.19 23.05
CA ASN A 420 -7.46 48.10 23.81
C ASN A 420 -6.96 47.00 22.86
N CYS A 421 -5.65 47.01 22.59
CA CYS A 421 -5.01 46.15 21.60
C CYS A 421 -4.85 44.68 22.03
N ALA A 422 -5.14 44.36 23.29
CA ALA A 422 -5.18 42.97 23.75
C ALA A 422 -6.47 42.25 23.34
N ASN A 423 -7.54 43.00 23.06
CA ASN A 423 -8.87 42.44 22.90
C ASN A 423 -9.30 42.40 21.43
N GLU A 424 -8.99 43.44 20.64
CA GLU A 424 -9.58 43.64 19.32
C GLU A 424 -8.59 44.28 18.33
N THR A 425 -8.72 43.93 17.05
CA THR A 425 -7.94 44.48 15.93
C THR A 425 -8.77 45.37 14.99
N ALA A 426 -10.06 45.57 15.28
CA ALA A 426 -10.97 46.41 14.49
C ALA A 426 -11.98 47.14 15.39
N PHE A 427 -12.03 48.47 15.31
CA PHE A 427 -12.86 49.33 16.16
C PHE A 427 -13.78 50.24 15.34
N SER A 428 -14.98 50.57 15.82
CA SER A 428 -15.84 51.58 15.17
C SER A 428 -16.38 52.62 16.15
N ARG A 429 -16.57 53.86 15.68
CA ARG A 429 -17.20 54.93 16.47
C ARG A 429 -17.75 56.06 15.61
N THR A 430 -18.88 56.63 16.04
CA THR A 430 -19.36 57.94 15.58
C THR A 430 -18.84 59.07 16.49
N VAL A 431 -18.24 60.10 15.90
CA VAL A 431 -17.65 61.26 16.60
C VAL A 431 -18.44 62.52 16.26
N GLY A 432 -19.12 63.09 17.26
CA GLY A 432 -19.92 64.32 17.14
C GLY A 432 -19.57 65.39 18.18
N GLY A 433 -18.29 65.47 18.56
CA GLY A 433 -17.77 66.37 19.58
C GLY A 433 -16.27 66.14 19.79
N ASN A 434 -15.64 66.93 20.68
CA ASN A 434 -14.21 66.82 20.93
C ASN A 434 -13.86 65.47 21.59
N VAL A 435 -12.86 64.77 21.04
CA VAL A 435 -12.40 63.47 21.55
C VAL A 435 -10.88 63.38 21.50
N THR A 436 -10.29 62.80 22.54
CA THR A 436 -8.87 62.43 22.56
C THR A 436 -8.74 60.92 22.62
N PHE A 437 -8.17 60.32 21.57
CA PHE A 437 -7.95 58.89 21.51
C PHE A 437 -6.66 58.49 22.23
N SER A 438 -6.66 57.28 22.79
CA SER A 438 -5.50 56.64 23.42
C SER A 438 -5.42 55.16 23.02
N VAL A 439 -4.24 54.55 23.18
CA VAL A 439 -4.01 53.11 22.99
C VAL A 439 -3.63 52.47 24.32
N ALA A 440 -4.02 51.22 24.53
CA ALA A 440 -3.66 50.43 25.71
C ALA A 440 -3.36 48.98 25.35
N ASN A 441 -2.55 48.32 26.19
CA ASN A 441 -2.18 46.91 26.10
C ASN A 441 -1.63 46.50 24.72
N VAL A 442 -0.72 47.30 24.17
CA VAL A 442 -0.07 47.02 22.89
C VAL A 442 0.88 45.83 23.06
N PRO A 443 0.84 44.80 22.19
CA PRO A 443 1.77 43.68 22.27
C PRO A 443 3.24 44.11 22.21
N ALA A 444 4.03 43.77 23.23
CA ALA A 444 5.40 44.30 23.41
C ALA A 444 6.46 43.70 22.47
N SER A 445 6.23 42.49 21.93
CA SER A 445 7.26 41.71 21.20
C SER A 445 6.81 41.26 19.80
N SER A 446 5.82 41.93 19.23
CA SER A 446 5.29 41.58 17.91
C SER A 446 4.88 42.82 17.13
N SER A 447 4.92 42.73 15.80
CA SER A 447 4.27 43.71 14.95
C SER A 447 2.76 43.63 15.16
N TYR A 448 2.10 44.78 15.29
CA TYR A 448 0.67 44.86 15.56
C TYR A 448 0.01 45.89 14.64
N SER A 449 -1.16 45.54 14.12
CA SER A 449 -2.00 46.42 13.33
C SER A 449 -3.42 46.40 13.85
N PHE A 450 -4.10 47.54 13.78
CA PHE A 450 -5.55 47.59 13.94
C PHE A 450 -6.19 48.58 12.98
N ALA A 451 -7.47 48.36 12.67
CA ALA A 451 -8.29 49.24 11.86
C ALA A 451 -9.33 49.96 12.73
N PHE A 452 -9.65 51.20 12.36
CA PHE A 452 -10.64 52.03 13.01
C PHE A 452 -11.57 52.65 11.97
N LEU A 453 -12.86 52.30 12.02
CA LEU A 453 -13.90 52.88 11.19
C LEU A 453 -14.58 54.02 11.95
N MET A 454 -14.40 55.24 11.49
CA MET A 454 -14.89 56.44 12.15
C MET A 454 -15.92 57.17 11.29
N THR A 455 -17.12 57.38 11.79
CA THR A 455 -18.08 58.33 11.20
C THR A 455 -17.92 59.67 11.90
N TYR A 456 -17.48 60.70 11.18
CA TYR A 456 -17.16 62.00 11.76
C TYR A 456 -18.23 63.03 11.40
N THR A 457 -18.81 63.66 12.43
CA THR A 457 -19.89 64.66 12.30
C THR A 457 -19.37 66.07 12.60
N SER A 458 -18.68 66.25 13.73
CA SER A 458 -18.17 67.56 14.19
C SER A 458 -17.19 67.41 15.37
N GLY A 459 -16.48 68.50 15.71
CA GLY A 459 -15.59 68.60 16.88
C GLY A 459 -14.11 68.27 16.59
N THR A 460 -13.23 68.44 17.56
CA THR A 460 -11.79 68.20 17.40
C THR A 460 -11.43 66.75 17.74
N VAL A 461 -10.78 66.05 16.81
CA VAL A 461 -10.18 64.72 17.07
C VAL A 461 -8.70 64.89 17.39
N THR A 462 -8.32 64.56 18.62
CA THR A 462 -6.92 64.50 19.05
C THR A 462 -6.46 63.04 19.01
N TRP A 463 -5.47 62.76 18.17
CA TRP A 463 -4.88 61.42 18.07
C TRP A 463 -3.85 61.18 19.18
N PHE A 464 -3.59 59.91 19.51
CA PHE A 464 -2.60 59.54 20.51
C PHE A 464 -1.16 59.88 20.05
N SER A 465 -0.23 59.99 20.99
CA SER A 465 1.15 60.34 20.70
C SER A 465 1.89 59.22 19.95
N GLY A 466 2.95 59.58 19.23
CA GLY A 466 3.81 58.63 18.51
C GLY A 466 3.33 58.22 17.12
N ILE A 467 2.22 58.79 16.63
CA ILE A 467 1.74 58.55 15.26
C ILE A 467 2.52 59.39 14.26
N GLN A 468 3.00 58.72 13.22
CA GLN A 468 3.57 59.30 12.02
C GLN A 468 2.53 59.20 10.89
N TRP A 469 2.00 60.35 10.49
CA TRP A 469 1.07 60.47 9.37
C TRP A 469 1.83 60.67 8.05
N PRO A 470 1.21 60.37 6.89
CA PRO A 470 1.73 60.77 5.60
C PRO A 470 1.99 62.29 5.60
N ASP A 471 3.16 62.69 5.10
CA ASP A 471 3.63 64.09 5.06
C ASP A 471 3.68 64.82 6.43
N GLY A 472 3.58 64.08 7.54
CA GLY A 472 3.61 64.63 8.90
C GLY A 472 2.34 65.37 9.32
N ILE A 473 1.28 65.35 8.50
CA ILE A 473 0.04 66.09 8.74
C ILE A 473 -1.09 65.10 9.09
N ALA A 474 -1.79 65.35 10.20
CA ALA A 474 -2.94 64.55 10.57
C ALA A 474 -4.07 64.67 9.51
N PRO A 475 -4.88 63.62 9.30
CA PRO A 475 -5.96 63.64 8.31
C PRO A 475 -6.92 64.80 8.55
N THR A 476 -7.24 65.54 7.48
CA THR A 476 -8.31 66.56 7.54
C THR A 476 -9.66 65.86 7.50
N LEU A 477 -10.48 66.08 8.53
CA LEU A 477 -11.80 65.45 8.66
C LEU A 477 -12.90 66.43 8.26
N THR A 478 -13.83 65.96 7.43
CA THR A 478 -15.01 66.72 6.99
C THR A 478 -16.27 66.12 7.60
N GLY A 479 -17.11 66.96 8.20
CA GLY A 479 -18.35 66.52 8.85
C GLY A 479 -19.29 65.80 7.86
N GLY A 480 -19.92 64.72 8.33
CA GLY A 480 -20.83 63.88 7.55
C GLY A 480 -20.13 62.78 6.75
N LYS A 481 -18.83 62.55 6.93
CA LYS A 481 -18.04 61.54 6.20
C LYS A 481 -17.57 60.41 7.11
N THR A 482 -17.34 59.24 6.51
CA THR A 482 -16.75 58.08 7.19
C THR A 482 -15.31 57.90 6.75
N TYR A 483 -14.44 57.51 7.68
CA TYR A 483 -13.02 57.31 7.48
C TYR A 483 -12.61 55.93 7.98
N LEU A 484 -11.87 55.19 7.16
CA LEU A 484 -11.15 54.01 7.61
C LEU A 484 -9.71 54.44 7.93
N VAL A 485 -9.35 54.33 9.20
CA VAL A 485 -8.03 54.68 9.70
C VAL A 485 -7.30 53.40 10.12
N MET A 486 -6.13 53.16 9.54
CA MET A 486 -5.29 52.01 9.89
C MET A 486 -4.07 52.47 10.67
N PHE A 487 -3.75 51.71 11.71
CA PHE A 487 -2.59 51.94 12.55
C PHE A 487 -1.72 50.71 12.59
N HIS A 488 -0.41 50.90 12.48
CA HIS A 488 0.58 49.83 12.54
C HIS A 488 1.76 50.21 13.43
N THR A 489 2.21 49.28 14.26
CA THR A 489 3.44 49.41 15.07
C THR A 489 4.31 48.16 14.94
N MET A 490 5.62 48.36 15.05
CA MET A 490 6.63 47.29 15.06
C MET A 490 7.41 47.23 16.37
N ASN A 491 7.09 48.11 17.34
CA ASN A 491 7.90 48.33 18.54
C ASN A 491 7.06 48.52 19.81
N GLY A 492 6.02 47.71 19.99
CA GLY A 492 5.21 47.73 21.21
C GLY A 492 4.44 49.03 21.44
N GLY A 493 4.18 49.79 20.37
CA GLY A 493 3.41 51.03 20.43
C GLY A 493 4.22 52.29 20.72
N ALA A 494 5.55 52.23 20.69
CA ALA A 494 6.40 53.42 20.83
C ALA A 494 6.34 54.33 19.60
N THR A 495 6.24 53.76 18.39
CA THR A 495 5.93 54.50 17.15
C THR A 495 4.82 53.80 16.37
N TRP A 496 3.97 54.62 15.76
CA TRP A 496 2.82 54.18 14.98
C TRP A 496 2.85 54.79 13.59
N ARG A 497 2.56 53.99 12.56
CA ARG A 497 2.26 54.46 11.22
C ARG A 497 0.75 54.54 11.07
N GLY A 498 0.23 55.74 10.87
CA GLY A 498 -1.19 55.98 10.65
C GLY A 498 -1.46 56.25 9.17
N ALA A 499 -2.57 55.74 8.65
CA ALA A 499 -3.10 56.14 7.35
C ALA A 499 -4.62 56.21 7.45
N ALA A 500 -5.22 57.25 6.86
CA ALA A 500 -6.68 57.39 6.79
C ALA A 500 -7.12 57.48 5.34
N ILE A 501 -8.16 56.73 5.00
CA ILE A 501 -8.87 56.85 3.73
C ILE A 501 -10.29 57.29 4.02
N GLN A 502 -10.76 58.29 3.28
CA GLN A 502 -12.19 58.63 3.28
C GLN A 502 -12.93 57.50 2.58
N TYR A 503 -13.92 56.94 3.28
CA TYR A 503 -14.81 55.92 2.77
C TYR A 503 -16.18 56.55 2.59
N ASP A 504 -16.54 56.86 1.34
CA ASP A 504 -17.90 57.23 0.98
C ASP A 504 -18.71 55.94 0.86
N GLY A 505 -19.25 55.48 1.99
CA GLY A 505 -20.17 54.35 2.06
C GLY A 505 -21.58 54.74 1.66
#